data_AF-A0A5J4NVN5-F1
#
_entry.id   AF-A0A5J4NVN5-F1
#
_cell.length_a   1.000
_cell.length_b   1.000
_cell.length_c   1.000
_cell.angle_alpha   90.00
_cell.angle_beta   90.00
_cell.angle_gamma   90.00
#
_symmetry.space_group_name_H-M   'P 1'
#
loop_
_entity.id
_entity.type
_entity.pdbx_description
1 polymer ?
#
loop_
_entity_poly.entity_id
_entity_poly.type
_entity_poly.pdbx_seq_one_letter_code
_entity_poly.pdbx_strand_id
1 'polypeptide(L)'
;MKHHCLTIADFLQKDTKRTPRTQFKTPVSGCQQDDVPLHILPKAKSRIIFGHLHDEHEYLINLIRQENAKRWRTNYSEELSRIANAGLYYLDTRSKFWHQEKPVFARARAKQRVDSSEAQRNKQQGLRICKVLKKLHEIDRYQHTEEHEIAVKLAEDLRQEVGQWSEDDLPNRLEVLANVNSMLGLSQLELSRYEAALEAHTNAYELARQCNLSEIVSHAVDNIGRVHAKKGDYQSAIDV
;
A
#
# COMPACT_ATOMS: atom_id res chain seq x y z
N MET A 1 42.66 -25.12 -17.61
CA MET A 1 41.76 -25.90 -18.48
C MET A 1 40.76 -26.65 -17.62
N LYS A 2 39.49 -26.59 -18.04
CA LYS A 2 38.34 -27.42 -17.64
C LYS A 2 37.69 -27.11 -16.28
N HIS A 3 36.63 -26.32 -16.39
CA HIS A 3 35.40 -26.44 -15.61
C HIS A 3 34.98 -27.91 -15.47
N HIS A 4 34.58 -28.32 -14.27
CA HIS A 4 33.66 -29.44 -14.11
C HIS A 4 32.63 -29.15 -13.02
N CYS A 5 31.38 -29.06 -13.47
CA CYS A 5 30.18 -28.95 -12.66
C CYS A 5 30.02 -30.21 -11.80
N LEU A 6 29.86 -30.05 -10.48
CA LEU A 6 29.28 -31.10 -9.65
C LEU A 6 27.76 -30.99 -9.74
N THR A 7 27.18 -32.05 -10.26
CA THR A 7 25.76 -32.25 -10.52
C THR A 7 25.02 -32.54 -9.20
N ILE A 8 23.74 -32.20 -9.14
CA ILE A 8 22.84 -32.26 -7.97
C ILE A 8 22.61 -33.70 -7.40
N ALA A 9 23.32 -34.71 -7.89
CA ALA A 9 23.10 -36.12 -7.56
C ALA A 9 23.82 -36.63 -6.29
N ASP A 10 24.82 -35.92 -5.76
CA ASP A 10 25.65 -36.42 -4.64
C ASP A 10 25.12 -36.11 -3.22
N PHE A 11 23.99 -35.42 -3.09
CA PHE A 11 23.46 -35.03 -1.76
C PHE A 11 22.40 -35.98 -1.19
N LEU A 12 22.04 -37.07 -1.89
CA LEU A 12 20.89 -37.91 -1.52
C LEU A 12 21.21 -39.34 -1.02
N GLN A 13 22.43 -39.64 -0.59
CA GLN A 13 22.73 -40.96 -0.01
C GLN A 13 23.73 -40.90 1.16
N LYS A 14 23.24 -40.51 2.34
CA LYS A 14 23.72 -40.78 3.72
C LYS A 14 22.86 -39.87 4.61
N ASP A 15 21.77 -40.33 5.21
CA ASP A 15 21.84 -41.12 6.44
C ASP A 15 20.55 -41.92 6.67
N THR A 16 20.64 -43.23 6.44
CA THR A 16 19.71 -44.22 6.98
C THR A 16 20.25 -44.76 8.30
N LYS A 17 19.91 -44.14 9.43
CA LYS A 17 19.88 -44.81 10.74
C LYS A 17 18.61 -44.41 11.48
N ARG A 18 17.67 -45.36 11.52
CA ARG A 18 16.38 -45.31 12.21
C ARG A 18 16.57 -45.32 13.74
N THR A 19 15.88 -44.45 14.43
CA THR A 19 15.49 -44.55 15.85
C THR A 19 13.96 -44.58 15.95
N PRO A 20 13.37 -45.18 17.01
CA PRO A 20 12.07 -45.82 16.91
C PRO A 20 10.87 -44.86 16.99
N ARG A 21 9.97 -45.09 16.05
CA ARG A 21 8.51 -44.88 16.03
C ARG A 21 7.89 -44.52 17.39
N THR A 22 7.76 -43.22 17.67
CA THR A 22 6.77 -42.74 18.65
C THR A 22 5.40 -42.98 18.05
N GLN A 23 4.68 -43.97 18.59
CA GLN A 23 3.30 -44.24 18.22
C GLN A 23 2.46 -43.00 18.53
N PHE A 24 2.08 -42.27 17.50
CA PHE A 24 0.94 -41.37 17.59
C PHE A 24 -0.27 -42.25 17.90
N LYS A 25 -0.70 -42.22 19.17
CA LYS A 25 -2.01 -42.74 19.56
C LYS A 25 -3.03 -42.00 18.72
N THR A 26 -3.71 -42.70 17.84
CA THR A 26 -4.98 -42.25 17.27
C THR A 26 -5.95 -42.02 18.43
N PRO A 27 -6.44 -40.79 18.67
CA PRO A 27 -7.63 -40.65 19.48
C PRO A 27 -8.81 -40.98 18.55
N VAL A 28 -9.22 -42.24 18.56
CA VAL A 28 -10.58 -42.59 18.15
C VAL A 28 -11.44 -42.40 19.41
N SER A 29 -12.09 -41.24 19.50
CA SER A 29 -13.32 -41.06 20.28
C SER A 29 -13.94 -39.71 19.92
N GLY A 30 -14.99 -39.79 19.09
CA GLY A 30 -16.17 -38.95 19.09
C GLY A 30 -15.98 -37.43 19.24
N CYS A 31 -15.95 -36.74 18.11
CA CYS A 31 -16.65 -35.46 17.98
C CYS A 31 -17.11 -35.35 16.53
N GLN A 32 -18.29 -35.90 16.24
CA GLN A 32 -19.15 -35.32 15.22
C GLN A 32 -19.48 -33.91 15.72
N GLN A 33 -18.60 -32.95 15.48
CA GLN A 33 -19.01 -31.56 15.49
C GLN A 33 -19.76 -31.41 14.19
N ASP A 34 -21.09 -31.42 14.30
CA ASP A 34 -21.99 -31.07 13.21
C ASP A 34 -21.39 -29.89 12.45
N ASP A 35 -21.06 -30.10 11.17
CA ASP A 35 -20.55 -29.09 10.25
C ASP A 35 -21.65 -28.07 10.00
N VAL A 36 -21.93 -27.21 11.00
CA VAL A 36 -22.84 -26.08 10.83
C VAL A 36 -22.21 -25.18 9.78
N PRO A 37 -22.85 -24.99 8.62
CA PRO A 37 -22.31 -24.11 7.59
C PRO A 37 -22.13 -22.70 8.16
N LEU A 38 -20.95 -22.07 7.99
CA LEU A 38 -20.68 -20.78 8.63
C LEU A 38 -21.58 -19.65 8.09
N HIS A 39 -22.34 -19.92 7.03
CA HIS A 39 -23.36 -19.01 6.48
C HIS A 39 -24.61 -18.85 7.36
N ILE A 40 -24.81 -19.70 8.38
CA ILE A 40 -25.93 -19.61 9.35
C ILE A 40 -25.50 -18.86 10.62
N LEU A 41 -24.26 -18.35 10.66
CA LEU A 41 -23.75 -17.69 11.86
C LEU A 41 -24.44 -16.34 12.14
N PRO A 42 -24.64 -15.99 13.42
CA PRO A 42 -25.07 -14.65 13.82
C PRO A 42 -24.19 -13.58 13.17
N LYS A 43 -24.79 -12.46 12.74
CA LYS A 43 -24.12 -11.38 11.98
C LYS A 43 -22.80 -10.90 12.59
N ALA A 44 -22.69 -10.88 13.91
CA ALA A 44 -21.47 -10.52 14.63
C ALA A 44 -20.33 -11.54 14.43
N LYS A 45 -20.64 -12.84 14.43
CA LYS A 45 -19.65 -13.91 14.23
C LYS A 45 -19.25 -14.05 12.76
N SER A 46 -20.20 -13.88 11.83
CA SER A 46 -19.90 -13.90 10.40
C SER A 46 -18.98 -12.75 10.00
N ARG A 47 -19.18 -11.53 10.53
CA ARG A 47 -18.27 -10.40 10.26
C ARG A 47 -16.83 -10.67 10.69
N ILE A 48 -16.63 -11.34 11.82
CA ILE A 48 -15.30 -11.68 12.34
C ILE A 48 -14.62 -12.76 11.48
N ILE A 49 -15.39 -13.75 11.02
CA ILE A 49 -14.88 -14.89 10.24
C ILE A 49 -14.58 -14.49 8.80
N PHE A 50 -15.51 -13.82 8.13
CA PHE A 50 -15.36 -13.45 6.72
C PHE A 50 -14.52 -12.17 6.53
N GLY A 51 -14.42 -11.29 7.55
CA GLY A 51 -13.60 -10.09 7.49
C GLY A 51 -14.03 -9.17 6.35
N HIS A 52 -13.12 -8.89 5.41
CA HIS A 52 -13.40 -8.11 4.20
C HIS A 52 -14.38 -8.80 3.24
N LEU A 53 -14.52 -10.14 3.29
CA LEU A 53 -15.43 -10.91 2.45
C LEU A 53 -16.86 -10.98 3.00
N HIS A 54 -17.14 -10.24 4.08
CA HIS A 54 -18.43 -10.27 4.77
C HIS A 54 -19.54 -9.68 3.91
N ASP A 55 -19.24 -8.62 3.15
CA ASP A 55 -20.23 -7.90 2.36
C ASP A 55 -20.68 -8.75 1.16
N GLU A 56 -19.75 -9.46 0.52
CA GLU A 56 -20.02 -10.42 -0.56
C GLU A 56 -20.78 -11.65 -0.05
N HIS A 57 -20.45 -12.12 1.14
CA HIS A 57 -21.18 -13.21 1.79
C HIS A 57 -22.63 -12.79 2.14
N GLU A 58 -22.84 -11.58 2.67
CA GLU A 58 -24.17 -11.05 2.97
C GLU A 58 -24.99 -10.81 1.70
N TYR A 59 -24.36 -10.33 0.62
CA TYR A 59 -25.00 -10.16 -0.67
C TYR A 59 -25.55 -11.48 -1.22
N LEU A 60 -24.74 -12.55 -1.22
CA LEU A 60 -25.15 -13.86 -1.74
C LEU A 60 -26.30 -14.49 -0.92
N ILE A 61 -26.29 -14.32 0.41
CA ILE A 61 -27.42 -14.77 1.26
C ILE A 61 -28.70 -14.01 0.92
N ASN A 62 -28.61 -12.69 0.77
CA ASN A 62 -29.76 -11.86 0.44
C ASN A 62 -30.30 -12.18 -0.95
N LEU A 63 -29.42 -12.45 -1.92
CA LEU A 63 -29.78 -12.87 -3.27
C LEU A 63 -30.63 -14.15 -3.25
N ILE A 64 -30.17 -15.19 -2.56
CA ILE A 64 -30.90 -16.46 -2.42
C ILE A 64 -32.24 -16.27 -1.69
N ARG A 65 -32.27 -15.42 -0.66
CA ARG A 65 -33.51 -15.12 0.09
C ARG A 65 -34.56 -14.45 -0.80
N GLN A 66 -34.14 -13.51 -1.65
CA GLN A 66 -35.02 -12.80 -2.57
C GLN A 66 -35.54 -13.71 -3.70
N GLU A 67 -34.70 -14.60 -4.19
CA GLU A 67 -35.05 -15.61 -5.18
C GLU A 67 -36.09 -16.61 -4.65
N ASN A 68 -35.86 -17.12 -3.43
CA ASN A 68 -36.81 -18.01 -2.74
C ASN A 68 -38.15 -17.33 -2.41
N ALA A 69 -38.14 -16.01 -2.17
CA ALA A 69 -39.34 -15.22 -1.89
C ALA A 69 -40.25 -15.00 -3.12
N LYS A 70 -39.99 -15.67 -4.26
CA LYS A 70 -40.79 -15.62 -5.50
C LYS A 70 -40.95 -14.21 -6.12
N ARG A 71 -40.12 -13.24 -5.71
CA ARG A 71 -40.27 -11.84 -6.14
C ARG A 71 -39.88 -11.64 -7.62
N TRP A 72 -39.04 -12.52 -8.19
CA TRP A 72 -38.58 -12.48 -9.59
C TRP A 72 -38.18 -13.87 -10.13
N ARG A 73 -39.12 -14.83 -10.27
CA ARG A 73 -38.77 -16.12 -10.92
C ARG A 73 -38.49 -15.92 -12.41
N THR A 74 -37.23 -16.08 -12.80
CA THR A 74 -36.80 -16.17 -14.20
C THR A 74 -36.52 -17.63 -14.57
N ASN A 75 -36.43 -17.94 -15.87
CA ASN A 75 -36.15 -19.30 -16.37
C ASN A 75 -34.79 -19.86 -15.90
N TYR A 76 -33.88 -19.00 -15.43
CA TYR A 76 -32.54 -19.35 -14.94
C TYR A 76 -32.45 -19.33 -13.41
N SER A 77 -33.57 -19.19 -12.71
CA SER A 77 -33.60 -19.02 -11.25
C SER A 77 -32.96 -20.22 -10.51
N GLU A 78 -33.22 -21.44 -10.97
CA GLU A 78 -32.61 -22.62 -10.34
C GLU A 78 -31.08 -22.67 -10.52
N GLU A 79 -30.59 -22.19 -11.67
CA GLU A 79 -29.17 -22.12 -11.97
C GLU A 79 -28.46 -21.00 -11.18
N LEU A 80 -29.09 -19.83 -11.04
CA LEU A 80 -28.60 -18.71 -10.23
C LEU A 80 -28.54 -19.09 -8.75
N SER A 81 -29.58 -19.74 -8.22
CA SER A 81 -29.58 -20.32 -6.89
C SER A 81 -28.43 -21.30 -6.69
N ARG A 82 -28.19 -22.19 -7.66
CA ARG A 82 -27.09 -23.16 -7.58
C ARG A 82 -25.71 -22.47 -7.54
N ILE A 83 -25.48 -21.48 -8.40
CA ILE A 83 -24.22 -20.73 -8.46
C ILE A 83 -24.01 -19.93 -7.17
N ALA A 84 -25.05 -19.26 -6.66
CA ALA A 84 -24.97 -18.50 -5.42
C ALA A 84 -24.67 -19.41 -4.21
N ASN A 85 -25.30 -20.59 -4.14
CA ASN A 85 -25.00 -21.59 -3.12
C ASN A 85 -23.56 -22.14 -3.23
N ALA A 86 -23.07 -22.40 -4.45
CA ALA A 86 -21.69 -22.80 -4.68
C ALA A 86 -20.69 -21.71 -4.25
N GLY A 87 -21.00 -20.44 -4.53
CA GLY A 87 -20.22 -19.28 -4.07
C GLY A 87 -20.18 -19.17 -2.54
N LEU A 88 -21.31 -19.35 -1.87
CA LEU A 88 -21.37 -19.39 -0.40
C LEU A 88 -20.56 -20.55 0.19
N TYR A 89 -20.66 -21.74 -0.41
CA TYR A 89 -19.87 -22.90 0.01
C TYR A 89 -18.37 -22.68 -0.19
N TYR A 90 -17.96 -22.03 -1.28
CA TYR A 90 -16.57 -21.65 -1.51
C TYR A 90 -16.07 -20.66 -0.46
N LEU A 91 -16.85 -19.61 -0.15
CA LEU A 91 -16.52 -18.65 0.90
C LEU A 91 -16.42 -19.33 2.27
N ASP A 92 -17.33 -20.26 2.58
CA ASP A 92 -17.32 -21.04 3.82
C ASP A 92 -16.06 -21.91 3.93
N THR A 93 -15.75 -22.68 2.88
CA THR A 93 -14.58 -23.57 2.82
C THR A 93 -13.28 -22.78 2.87
N ARG A 94 -13.18 -21.68 2.11
CA ARG A 94 -12.04 -20.76 2.15
C ARG A 94 -11.87 -20.19 3.55
N SER A 95 -12.95 -19.77 4.18
CA SER A 95 -12.92 -19.24 5.54
C SER A 95 -12.45 -20.30 6.53
N LYS A 96 -12.99 -21.53 6.48
CA LYS A 96 -12.54 -22.67 7.31
C LYS A 96 -11.06 -22.96 7.11
N PHE A 97 -10.59 -23.04 5.85
CA PHE A 97 -9.19 -23.27 5.51
C PHE A 97 -8.25 -22.20 6.10
N TRP A 98 -8.56 -20.92 5.89
CA TRP A 98 -7.74 -19.83 6.44
C TRP A 98 -7.79 -19.73 7.97
N HIS A 99 -8.86 -20.21 8.60
CA HIS A 99 -8.93 -20.35 10.07
C HIS A 99 -8.13 -21.54 10.58
N GLN A 100 -7.99 -22.61 9.81
CA GLN A 100 -7.14 -23.74 10.14
C GLN A 100 -5.65 -23.42 9.96
N GLU A 101 -5.29 -22.71 8.87
CA GLU A 101 -3.91 -22.28 8.61
C GLU A 101 -3.47 -21.15 9.55
N LYS A 102 -4.38 -20.24 9.92
CA LYS A 102 -4.14 -19.15 10.89
C LYS A 102 -5.25 -19.12 11.94
N PRO A 103 -5.22 -19.99 12.97
CA PRO A 103 -6.23 -20.00 14.03
C PRO A 103 -6.31 -18.63 14.70
N VAL A 104 -7.52 -18.24 15.13
CA VAL A 104 -7.80 -16.91 15.72
C VAL A 104 -6.82 -16.59 16.86
N PHE A 105 -6.41 -17.61 17.61
CA PHE A 105 -5.39 -17.49 18.67
C PHE A 105 -3.99 -17.17 18.14
N ALA A 106 -3.57 -17.72 17.00
CA ALA A 106 -2.31 -17.37 16.35
C ALA A 106 -2.34 -15.94 15.77
N ARG A 107 -3.50 -15.46 15.29
CA ARG A 107 -3.69 -14.07 14.84
C ARG A 107 -3.66 -13.08 16.02
N ALA A 108 -4.32 -13.42 17.12
CA ALA A 108 -4.31 -12.61 18.34
C ALA A 108 -2.88 -12.53 18.94
N ARG A 109 -2.16 -13.66 18.94
CA ARG A 109 -0.77 -13.73 19.43
C ARG A 109 0.23 -13.06 18.48
N ALA A 110 -0.01 -13.08 17.16
CA ALA A 110 0.75 -12.30 16.18
C ALA A 110 0.49 -10.80 16.32
N LYS A 111 -0.76 -10.38 16.56
CA LYS A 111 -1.12 -8.98 16.81
C LYS A 111 -0.58 -8.45 18.15
N GLN A 112 -0.44 -9.33 19.14
CA GLN A 112 0.25 -9.05 20.41
C GLN A 112 1.79 -9.05 20.28
N ARG A 113 2.33 -9.67 19.21
CA ARG A 113 3.78 -9.71 18.92
C ARG A 113 4.25 -8.63 17.97
N VAL A 114 3.35 -7.85 17.36
CA VAL A 114 3.77 -6.56 16.78
C VAL A 114 4.25 -5.75 17.97
N ASP A 115 5.56 -5.53 18.05
CA ASP A 115 6.15 -4.79 19.13
C ASP A 115 5.40 -3.46 19.23
N SER A 116 4.85 -3.13 20.39
CA SER A 116 3.99 -1.94 20.54
C SER A 116 4.71 -0.67 20.07
N SER A 117 6.05 -0.69 20.13
CA SER A 117 6.96 0.29 19.55
C SER A 117 6.87 0.40 18.03
N GLU A 118 6.93 -0.71 17.27
CA GLU A 118 6.88 -0.70 15.81
C GLU A 118 5.49 -0.30 15.29
N ALA A 119 4.43 -0.80 15.92
CA ALA A 119 3.07 -0.38 15.58
C ALA A 119 2.86 1.13 15.79
N GLN A 120 3.41 1.65 16.89
CA GLN A 120 3.33 3.08 17.21
C GLN A 120 4.18 3.92 16.25
N ARG A 121 5.37 3.45 15.88
CA ARG A 121 6.24 4.09 14.89
C ARG A 121 5.57 4.16 13.52
N ASN A 122 5.02 3.05 13.03
CA ASN A 122 4.31 3.02 11.74
C ASN A 122 3.08 3.95 11.75
N LYS A 123 2.38 4.03 12.88
CA LYS A 123 1.27 4.97 13.05
C LYS A 123 1.73 6.44 12.99
N GLN A 124 2.85 6.76 13.63
CA GLN A 124 3.45 8.11 13.59
C GLN A 124 3.96 8.47 12.19
N GLN A 125 4.60 7.53 11.49
CA GLN A 125 5.00 7.70 10.09
C GLN A 125 3.78 7.97 9.19
N GLY A 126 2.72 7.16 9.32
CA GLY A 126 1.47 7.37 8.57
C GLY A 126 0.85 8.74 8.83
N LEU A 127 0.85 9.20 10.09
CA LEU A 127 0.38 10.54 10.46
C LEU A 127 1.21 11.65 9.79
N ARG A 128 2.54 11.50 9.74
CA ARG A 128 3.43 12.46 9.06
C ARG A 128 3.19 12.48 7.55
N ILE A 129 3.09 11.31 6.91
CA ILE A 129 2.77 11.19 5.49
C ILE A 129 1.45 11.92 5.19
N CYS A 130 0.40 11.66 5.98
CA CYS A 130 -0.87 12.36 5.84
C CYS A 130 -0.74 13.88 6.05
N LYS A 131 0.11 14.35 6.97
CA LYS A 131 0.37 15.79 7.17
C LYS A 131 1.05 16.40 5.94
N VAL A 132 2.07 15.74 5.40
CA VAL A 132 2.78 16.16 4.17
C VAL A 132 1.82 16.27 3.00
N LEU A 133 1.03 15.22 2.74
CA LEU A 133 0.10 15.20 1.62
C LEU A 133 -0.94 16.34 1.70
N LYS A 134 -1.44 16.64 2.90
CA LYS A 134 -2.34 17.78 3.11
C LYS A 134 -1.69 19.11 2.76
N LYS A 135 -0.46 19.34 3.23
CA LYS A 135 0.28 20.57 2.94
C LYS A 135 0.62 20.70 1.44
N LEU A 136 1.03 19.61 0.79
CA LEU A 136 1.27 19.60 -0.66
C LEU A 136 0.00 19.98 -1.44
N HIS A 137 -1.14 19.42 -1.05
CA HIS A 137 -2.42 19.76 -1.66
C HIS A 137 -2.85 21.22 -1.41
N GLU A 138 -2.55 21.76 -0.22
CA GLU A 138 -2.79 23.18 0.07
C GLU A 138 -1.92 24.10 -0.79
N ILE A 139 -0.62 23.78 -0.94
CA ILE A 139 0.29 24.54 -1.81
C ILE A 139 -0.24 24.52 -3.25
N ASP A 140 -0.57 23.33 -3.77
CA ASP A 140 -1.11 23.16 -5.12
C ASP A 140 -2.37 23.99 -5.32
N ARG A 141 -3.29 23.98 -4.36
CA ARG A 141 -4.50 24.80 -4.41
C ARG A 141 -4.18 26.30 -4.49
N TYR A 142 -3.22 26.80 -3.70
CA TYR A 142 -2.83 28.22 -3.75
C TYR A 142 -2.10 28.60 -5.03
N GLN A 143 -1.37 27.67 -5.64
CA GLN A 143 -0.79 27.88 -6.97
C GLN A 143 -1.88 28.01 -8.04
N HIS A 144 -2.93 27.20 -7.97
CA HIS A 144 -4.07 27.30 -8.88
C HIS A 144 -4.93 28.56 -8.69
N THR A 145 -4.94 29.15 -7.49
CA THR A 145 -5.60 30.44 -7.23
C THR A 145 -4.69 31.66 -7.48
N GLU A 146 -3.49 31.44 -8.03
CA GLU A 146 -2.46 32.45 -8.30
C GLU A 146 -1.96 33.21 -7.05
N GLU A 147 -2.22 32.68 -5.85
CA GLU A 147 -1.76 33.22 -4.57
C GLU A 147 -0.34 32.73 -4.24
N HIS A 148 0.61 33.02 -5.15
CA HIS A 148 1.95 32.44 -5.10
C HIS A 148 2.78 32.82 -3.86
N GLU A 149 2.56 33.99 -3.25
CA GLU A 149 3.25 34.37 -2.00
C GLU A 149 2.91 33.42 -0.85
N ILE A 150 1.64 32.99 -0.75
CA ILE A 150 1.20 32.05 0.29
C ILE A 150 1.74 30.66 -0.02
N ALA A 151 1.70 30.25 -1.29
CA ALA A 151 2.26 28.98 -1.73
C ALA A 151 3.76 28.86 -1.43
N VAL A 152 4.55 29.92 -1.66
CA VAL A 152 5.98 29.98 -1.31
C VAL A 152 6.17 29.77 0.19
N LYS A 153 5.44 30.52 1.04
CA LYS A 153 5.57 30.40 2.49
C LYS A 153 5.25 28.98 2.99
N LEU A 154 4.16 28.39 2.50
CA LEU A 154 3.78 27.02 2.87
C LEU A 154 4.78 25.97 2.39
N ALA A 155 5.34 26.15 1.19
CA ALA A 155 6.37 25.27 0.64
C ALA A 155 7.68 25.38 1.43
N GLU A 156 8.10 26.58 1.83
CA GLU A 156 9.27 26.78 2.71
C GLU A 156 9.08 26.15 4.08
N ASP A 157 7.93 26.36 4.71
CA ASP A 157 7.58 25.76 5.99
C ASP A 157 7.58 24.22 5.90
N LEU A 158 7.01 23.65 4.83
CA LEU A 158 7.02 22.21 4.59
C LEU A 158 8.44 21.69 4.34
N ARG A 159 9.25 22.39 3.54
CA ARG A 159 10.65 22.03 3.26
C ARG A 159 11.47 21.99 4.55
N GLN A 160 11.30 22.97 5.43
CA GLN A 160 11.98 23.01 6.72
C GLN A 160 11.54 21.86 7.63
N GLU A 161 10.23 21.61 7.76
CA GLU A 161 9.70 20.52 8.57
C GLU A 161 10.22 19.15 8.09
N VAL A 162 10.14 18.86 6.78
CA VAL A 162 10.61 17.59 6.21
C VAL A 162 12.14 17.49 6.27
N GLY A 163 12.85 18.61 6.19
CA GLY A 163 14.30 18.68 6.34
C GLY A 163 14.79 18.22 7.71
N GLN A 164 14.00 18.43 8.77
CA GLN A 164 14.32 18.03 10.13
C GLN A 164 14.08 16.55 10.42
N TRP A 165 13.35 15.84 9.56
CA TRP A 165 13.02 14.42 9.77
C TRP A 165 14.14 13.50 9.29
N SER A 166 14.29 12.36 9.96
CA SER A 166 15.19 11.30 9.52
C SER A 166 14.54 10.40 8.45
N GLU A 167 15.34 9.58 7.76
CA GLU A 167 14.78 8.55 6.85
C GLU A 167 13.91 7.53 7.59
N ASP A 168 14.23 7.31 8.87
CA ASP A 168 13.46 6.49 9.78
C ASP A 168 12.07 7.07 10.10
N ASP A 169 11.92 8.40 9.99
CA ASP A 169 10.71 9.14 10.31
C ASP A 169 9.75 9.28 9.13
N LEU A 170 10.29 9.34 7.92
CA LEU A 170 9.56 9.44 6.67
C LEU A 170 10.31 8.67 5.58
N PRO A 171 9.86 7.46 5.20
CA PRO A 171 10.38 6.81 4.01
C PRO A 171 10.08 7.71 2.81
N ASN A 172 11.05 7.88 1.91
CA ASN A 172 11.00 8.76 0.74
C ASN A 172 11.06 10.27 1.04
N ARG A 173 11.65 10.66 2.17
CA ARG A 173 11.89 12.06 2.53
C ARG A 173 12.54 12.88 1.41
N LEU A 174 13.55 12.34 0.73
CA LEU A 174 14.27 13.04 -0.35
C LEU A 174 13.37 13.28 -1.57
N GLU A 175 12.49 12.33 -1.90
CA GLU A 175 11.51 12.49 -2.99
C GLU A 175 10.52 13.61 -2.67
N VAL A 176 10.04 13.67 -1.42
CA VAL A 176 9.18 14.76 -0.95
C VAL A 176 9.91 16.10 -1.04
N LEU A 177 11.17 16.18 -0.62
CA LEU A 177 11.97 17.40 -0.73
C LEU A 177 12.18 17.83 -2.19
N ALA A 178 12.41 16.88 -3.12
CA ALA A 178 12.51 17.18 -4.54
C ALA A 178 11.22 17.81 -5.07
N ASN A 179 10.07 17.22 -4.73
CA ASN A 179 8.77 17.73 -5.13
C ASN A 179 8.47 19.13 -4.56
N VAL A 180 8.73 19.33 -3.25
CA VAL A 180 8.52 20.64 -2.60
C VAL A 180 9.40 21.72 -3.22
N ASN A 181 10.67 21.43 -3.54
CA ASN A 181 11.54 22.38 -4.24
C ASN A 181 11.03 22.68 -5.67
N SER A 182 10.47 21.70 -6.38
CA SER A 182 9.85 21.91 -7.68
C SER A 182 8.64 22.86 -7.59
N MET A 183 7.75 22.65 -6.61
CA MET A 183 6.61 23.54 -6.36
C MET A 183 7.05 24.95 -5.94
N LEU A 184 8.08 25.05 -5.08
CA LEU A 184 8.65 26.32 -4.67
C LEU A 184 9.20 27.09 -5.88
N GLY A 185 9.95 26.43 -6.76
CA GLY A 185 10.52 27.04 -7.96
C GLY A 185 9.44 27.58 -8.91
N LEU A 186 8.35 26.83 -9.11
CA LEU A 186 7.20 27.30 -9.90
C LEU A 186 6.60 28.59 -9.34
N SER A 187 6.32 28.62 -8.03
CA SER A 187 5.74 29.82 -7.41
C SER A 187 6.69 31.03 -7.44
N GLN A 188 8.00 30.81 -7.24
CA GLN A 188 9.00 31.89 -7.34
C GLN A 188 9.13 32.42 -8.77
N LEU A 189 9.02 31.55 -9.77
CA LEU A 189 9.02 31.94 -11.18
C LEU A 189 7.81 32.83 -11.51
N GLU A 190 6.61 32.47 -11.06
CA GLU A 190 5.41 33.30 -11.27
C GLU A 190 5.51 34.66 -10.56
N LEU A 191 6.21 34.72 -9.41
CA LEU A 191 6.55 35.97 -8.73
C LEU A 191 7.73 36.74 -9.37
N SER A 192 8.25 36.28 -10.50
CA SER A 192 9.42 36.86 -11.20
C SER A 192 10.70 36.92 -10.34
N ARG A 193 10.80 36.07 -9.31
CA ARG A 193 11.98 35.93 -8.44
C ARG A 193 12.92 34.88 -9.02
N TYR A 194 13.53 35.19 -10.16
CA TYR A 194 14.23 34.23 -11.02
C TYR A 194 15.37 33.49 -10.32
N GLU A 195 16.16 34.17 -9.50
CA GLU A 195 17.31 33.61 -8.79
C GLU A 195 16.88 32.56 -7.77
N ALA A 196 15.81 32.86 -7.02
CA ALA A 196 15.21 31.91 -6.08
C ALA A 196 14.57 30.73 -6.81
N ALA A 197 13.95 30.97 -7.97
CA ALA A 197 13.38 29.91 -8.81
C ALA A 197 14.46 28.98 -9.36
N LEU A 198 15.60 29.51 -9.83
CA LEU A 198 16.76 28.72 -10.28
C LEU A 198 17.33 27.86 -9.14
N GLU A 199 17.51 28.44 -7.96
CA GLU A 199 18.00 27.71 -6.79
C GLU A 199 17.05 26.55 -6.45
N ALA A 200 15.75 26.82 -6.39
CA ALA A 200 14.74 25.82 -6.08
C ALA A 200 14.70 24.69 -7.12
N HIS A 201 14.68 25.00 -8.42
CA HIS A 201 14.67 23.97 -9.47
C HIS A 201 15.98 23.19 -9.55
N THR A 202 17.13 23.83 -9.28
CA THR A 202 18.42 23.12 -9.21
C THR A 202 18.45 22.14 -8.03
N ASN A 203 17.98 22.56 -6.86
CA ASN A 203 17.84 21.68 -5.70
C ASN A 203 16.88 20.50 -5.99
N ALA A 204 15.76 20.76 -6.68
CA ALA A 204 14.83 19.71 -7.10
C ALA A 204 15.51 18.71 -8.05
N TYR A 205 16.28 19.19 -9.02
CA TYR A 205 17.04 18.36 -9.96
C TYR A 205 18.05 17.47 -9.24
N GLU A 206 18.86 18.03 -8.34
CA GLU A 206 19.89 17.26 -7.62
C GLU A 206 19.29 16.14 -6.77
N LEU A 207 18.23 16.45 -6.02
CA LEU A 207 17.52 15.47 -5.19
C LEU A 207 16.83 14.40 -6.05
N ALA A 208 16.17 14.82 -7.14
CA ALA A 208 15.51 13.89 -8.06
C ALA A 208 16.50 12.95 -8.74
N ARG A 209 17.68 13.46 -9.11
CA ARG A 209 18.76 12.65 -9.68
C ARG A 209 19.31 11.64 -8.67
N GLN A 210 19.49 12.04 -7.40
CA GLN A 210 19.90 11.11 -6.33
C GLN A 210 18.87 9.99 -6.10
N CYS A 211 17.58 10.32 -6.23
CA CYS A 211 16.47 9.38 -6.04
C CYS A 211 16.06 8.62 -7.31
N ASN A 212 16.76 8.81 -8.44
CA ASN A 212 16.41 8.24 -9.76
C ASN A 212 14.98 8.57 -10.23
N LEU A 213 14.49 9.77 -9.94
CA LEU A 213 13.16 10.25 -10.32
C LEU A 213 13.19 10.93 -11.69
N SER A 214 13.22 10.14 -12.77
CA SER A 214 13.38 10.66 -14.14
C SER A 214 12.36 11.71 -14.54
N GLU A 215 11.12 11.61 -14.08
CA GLU A 215 10.05 12.57 -14.38
C GLU A 215 10.37 13.95 -13.76
N ILE A 216 10.72 13.98 -12.48
CA ILE A 216 11.08 15.22 -11.79
C ILE A 216 12.36 15.83 -12.36
N VAL A 217 13.34 15.00 -12.74
CA VAL A 217 14.55 15.46 -13.43
C VAL A 217 14.20 16.21 -14.71
N SER A 218 13.37 15.63 -15.58
CA SER A 218 12.94 16.26 -16.82
C SER A 218 12.20 17.58 -16.57
N HIS A 219 11.27 17.61 -15.61
CA HIS A 219 10.55 18.83 -15.26
C HIS A 219 11.46 19.91 -14.66
N ALA A 220 12.45 19.55 -13.86
CA ALA A 220 13.37 20.50 -13.28
C ALA A 220 14.25 21.16 -14.36
N VAL A 221 14.75 20.38 -15.32
CA VAL A 221 15.55 20.91 -16.46
C VAL A 221 14.70 21.85 -17.32
N ASP A 222 13.48 21.45 -17.69
CA ASP A 222 12.56 22.30 -18.45
C ASP A 222 12.28 23.62 -17.72
N ASN A 223 12.01 23.55 -16.42
CA ASN A 223 11.75 24.75 -15.62
C ASN A 223 12.99 25.64 -15.45
N ILE A 224 14.20 25.08 -15.32
CA ILE A 224 15.45 25.88 -15.30
C ILE A 224 15.60 26.65 -16.62
N GLY A 225 15.38 25.98 -17.76
CA GLY A 225 15.37 26.63 -19.08
C GLY A 225 14.33 27.74 -19.18
N ARG A 226 13.10 27.49 -18.70
CA ARG A 226 12.02 28.50 -18.64
C ARG A 226 12.40 29.71 -17.79
N VAL A 227 13.06 29.51 -16.65
CA VAL A 227 13.51 30.61 -15.78
C VAL A 227 14.56 31.46 -16.51
N HIS A 228 15.57 30.85 -17.14
CA HIS A 228 16.58 31.58 -17.91
C HIS A 228 15.94 32.38 -19.05
N ALA A 229 15.01 31.79 -19.80
CA ALA A 229 14.29 32.48 -20.87
C ALA A 229 13.49 33.68 -20.34
N LYS A 230 12.79 33.54 -19.21
CA LYS A 230 12.02 34.61 -18.57
C LYS A 230 12.91 35.73 -18.00
N LYS A 231 14.09 35.37 -17.52
CA LYS A 231 15.11 36.32 -17.06
C LYS A 231 15.77 37.10 -18.20
N GLY A 232 15.73 36.57 -19.43
CA GLY A 232 16.38 37.14 -20.63
C GLY A 232 17.74 36.53 -20.95
N ASP A 233 18.16 35.50 -20.21
CA ASP A 233 19.42 34.80 -20.38
C ASP A 233 19.27 33.66 -21.42
N TYR A 234 18.96 34.01 -22.67
CA TYR A 234 18.62 33.02 -23.70
C TYR A 234 19.73 32.01 -24.01
N GLN A 235 21.01 32.41 -23.89
CA GLN A 235 22.12 31.50 -24.10
C GLN A 235 22.11 30.39 -23.04
N SER A 236 21.97 30.75 -21.77
CA SER A 236 21.85 29.78 -20.68
C SER A 236 20.62 28.89 -20.83
N ALA A 237 19.50 29.40 -21.36
CA ALA A 237 18.31 28.58 -21.61
C ALA A 237 18.52 27.50 -22.68
N ILE A 238 19.39 27.76 -23.67
CA ILE A 238 19.73 26.79 -24.73
C ILE A 238 20.72 25.74 -24.23
N ASP A 239 21.61 26.14 -23.31
CA ASP A 239 22.69 25.29 -22.81
C ASP A 239 22.27 24.32 -21.68
N VAL A 240 21.03 24.47 -21.18
CA VAL A 240 20.40 23.60 -20.15
C VAL A 240 19.97 22.26 -20.74
#